data_AF-A0A947YXH8-F1
#
_entry.id   AF-A0A947YXH8-F1
#
_cell.length_a   1.000
_cell.length_b   1.000
_cell.length_c   1.000
_cell.angle_alpha   90.00
_cell.angle_beta   90.00
_cell.angle_gamma   90.00
#
_symmetry.space_group_name_H-M   'P 1'
#
loop_
_entity.id
_entity.type
_entity.pdbx_description
1 polymer ?
#
loop_
_entity_poly.entity_id
_entity_poly.type
_entity_poly.pdbx_seq_one_letter_code
_entity_poly.pdbx_strand_id
1 'polypeptide(L)'
;MALIDILEFQDQSREVMAKRLPDDLQADIKMGAQLIVREAQVAIFYRGGQALDTFGPGRHTLTTGNLPILAKLVNLPFGGNTPFKAEVVFVDTGLIDDQKWGTKEPISFRDTVLKVVRLRSFGTMTYKVTDPVLFVNKRMKSSSKYTASDFANWARDSVVQRMTDVLGEVMKSIFDLPAVYDEICIACKARLAEDFAKNGIELEDLRISAISPPKEVQEKIDERSGMGLFEDSMPAFQQYQMGYAMRDAAKNEGGVAGQGMGMGMGLGMGFMMPGMMAQGMAPGMQGQHGQMPPPGYPPPQGYAQGYPPPQGYGQGYPPPGMPPQGYPPPGMPPQGYPPPGMPVGNAAPPSAPPAATSACISCGYGLGAGQKFCPNCGKPQAEPDQVPCIKCQAMLPAGSKFCPNCGSSQVQDTPRTACVKCQQELAPGARFCPYCGSPQPV
;
A
#
# COMPACT_ATOMS: atom_id res chain seq x y z
N MET A 1 -0.96 -46.74 -29.07
CA MET A 1 -1.26 -46.12 -27.75
C MET A 1 -0.27 -46.69 -26.74
N ALA A 2 0.17 -45.91 -25.75
CA ALA A 2 1.01 -46.46 -24.69
C ALA A 2 0.21 -47.48 -23.86
N LEU A 3 0.82 -48.63 -23.55
CA LEU A 3 0.22 -49.68 -22.72
C LEU A 3 0.23 -49.34 -21.23
N ILE A 4 1.08 -48.40 -20.82
CA ILE A 4 1.31 -47.99 -19.44
C ILE A 4 1.38 -46.47 -19.43
N ASP A 5 0.64 -45.84 -18.52
CA ASP A 5 0.71 -44.39 -18.32
C ASP A 5 1.94 -44.06 -17.45
N ILE A 6 2.66 -43.00 -17.81
CA ILE A 6 3.78 -42.47 -17.02
C ILE A 6 3.32 -41.15 -16.40
N LEU A 7 3.45 -41.04 -15.09
CA LEU A 7 3.14 -39.86 -14.30
C LEU A 7 4.44 -39.29 -13.74
N GLU A 8 4.82 -38.13 -14.25
CA GLU A 8 5.92 -37.34 -13.71
C GLU A 8 5.56 -35.86 -13.79
N PHE A 9 6.15 -35.06 -12.91
CA PHE A 9 6.06 -33.60 -12.98
C PHE A 9 7.43 -32.97 -12.77
N GLN A 10 7.78 -32.02 -13.64
CA GLN A 10 8.98 -31.20 -13.53
C GLN A 10 8.59 -29.73 -13.74
N ASP A 11 8.96 -28.88 -12.78
CA ASP A 11 8.93 -27.43 -12.94
C ASP A 11 10.34 -26.92 -13.21
N GLN A 12 10.48 -25.99 -14.16
CA GLN A 12 11.73 -25.26 -14.42
C GLN A 12 11.70 -23.85 -13.79
N SER A 13 10.51 -23.34 -13.43
CA SER A 13 10.33 -21.99 -12.89
C SER A 13 10.60 -21.88 -11.38
N ARG A 14 10.51 -22.98 -10.63
CA ARG A 14 10.49 -23.03 -9.15
C ARG A 14 9.32 -22.24 -8.54
N GLU A 15 8.28 -21.96 -9.33
CA GLU A 15 7.07 -21.28 -8.87
C GLU A 15 5.96 -22.26 -8.46
N VAL A 16 6.01 -23.53 -8.90
CA VAL A 16 4.92 -24.49 -8.70
C VAL A 16 5.14 -25.32 -7.42
N MET A 17 4.50 -24.90 -6.33
CA MET A 17 4.51 -25.65 -5.06
C MET A 17 3.76 -26.97 -5.14
N ALA A 18 2.67 -27.04 -5.92
CA ALA A 18 1.97 -28.29 -6.16
C ALA A 18 1.23 -28.34 -7.51
N LYS A 19 1.19 -29.54 -8.09
CA LYS A 19 0.56 -29.86 -9.38
C LYS A 19 -0.19 -31.19 -9.28
N ARG A 20 -1.48 -31.17 -9.59
CA ARG A 20 -2.35 -32.34 -9.66
C ARG A 20 -2.40 -32.84 -11.10
N LEU A 21 -2.21 -34.14 -11.29
CA LEU A 21 -2.40 -34.85 -12.55
C LEU A 21 -3.49 -35.94 -12.36
N PRO A 22 -4.33 -36.20 -13.37
CA PRO A 22 -4.41 -35.50 -14.66
C PRO A 22 -5.06 -34.10 -14.54
N ASP A 23 -4.69 -33.20 -15.45
CA ASP A 23 -5.08 -31.78 -15.42
C ASP A 23 -6.58 -31.52 -15.58
N ASP A 24 -7.28 -32.43 -16.26
CA ASP A 24 -8.70 -32.34 -16.55
C ASP A 24 -9.59 -32.84 -15.40
N LEU A 25 -9.03 -33.56 -14.41
CA LEU A 25 -9.79 -34.34 -13.41
C LEU A 25 -10.78 -35.32 -14.07
N GLN A 26 -10.54 -35.69 -15.33
CA GLN A 26 -11.42 -36.54 -16.13
C GLN A 26 -10.80 -37.85 -16.59
N ALA A 27 -9.51 -37.85 -16.94
CA ALA A 27 -8.79 -39.09 -17.15
C ALA A 27 -8.68 -39.89 -15.83
N ASP A 28 -8.70 -41.22 -15.93
CA ASP A 28 -8.47 -42.11 -14.80
C ASP A 28 -7.09 -42.76 -14.95
N ILE A 29 -6.31 -42.77 -13.86
CA ILE A 29 -4.95 -43.33 -13.86
C ILE A 29 -5.04 -44.85 -13.94
N LYS A 30 -4.53 -45.45 -15.03
CA LYS A 30 -4.56 -46.91 -15.20
C LYS A 30 -3.74 -47.62 -14.12
N MET A 31 -4.26 -48.74 -13.64
CA MET A 31 -3.50 -49.67 -12.79
C MET A 31 -2.21 -50.12 -13.52
N GLY A 32 -1.08 -50.12 -12.80
CA GLY A 32 0.25 -50.41 -13.37
C GLY A 32 0.98 -49.18 -13.90
N ALA A 33 0.38 -47.98 -13.86
CA ALA A 33 1.05 -46.74 -14.20
C ALA A 33 2.37 -46.55 -13.44
N GLN A 34 3.36 -45.95 -14.12
CA GLN A 34 4.66 -45.65 -13.55
C GLN A 34 4.66 -44.24 -12.99
N LEU A 35 4.84 -44.10 -11.69
CA LEU A 35 4.98 -42.82 -11.00
C LEU A 35 6.47 -42.54 -10.80
N ILE A 36 6.97 -41.44 -11.37
CA ILE A 36 8.36 -40.99 -11.24
C ILE A 36 8.37 -39.72 -10.41
N VAL A 37 8.91 -39.80 -9.20
CA VAL A 37 9.05 -38.70 -8.25
C VAL A 37 10.50 -38.27 -8.22
N ARG A 38 10.76 -36.96 -8.31
CA ARG A 38 12.11 -36.40 -8.33
C ARG A 38 12.64 -36.16 -6.91
N GLU A 39 13.93 -35.87 -6.77
CA GLU A 39 14.47 -35.36 -5.51
C GLU A 39 13.80 -34.02 -5.15
N ALA A 40 13.73 -33.72 -3.85
CA ALA A 40 12.96 -32.60 -3.30
C ALA A 40 11.47 -32.57 -3.68
N GLN A 41 10.89 -33.71 -4.11
CA GLN A 41 9.49 -33.82 -4.48
C GLN A 41 8.81 -34.99 -3.74
N VAL A 42 7.52 -34.84 -3.45
CA VAL A 42 6.63 -35.89 -2.94
C VAL A 42 5.42 -36.00 -3.86
N ALA A 43 4.94 -37.22 -4.12
CA ALA A 43 3.71 -37.45 -4.87
C ALA A 43 2.65 -38.10 -3.97
N ILE A 44 1.46 -37.50 -3.88
CA ILE A 44 0.34 -37.98 -3.06
C ILE A 44 -0.69 -38.63 -3.98
N PHE A 45 -1.00 -39.90 -3.77
CA PHE A 45 -2.03 -40.60 -4.53
C PHE A 45 -3.41 -40.42 -3.88
N TYR A 46 -4.35 -39.88 -4.64
CA TYR A 46 -5.74 -39.69 -4.27
C TYR A 46 -6.65 -40.64 -5.05
N ARG A 47 -7.67 -41.19 -4.40
CA ARG A 47 -8.76 -41.91 -5.08
C ARG A 47 -10.06 -41.72 -4.30
N GLY A 48 -11.16 -41.45 -4.99
CA GLY A 48 -12.45 -41.18 -4.33
C GLY A 48 -12.40 -39.95 -3.40
N GLY A 49 -11.55 -38.96 -3.70
CA GLY A 49 -11.37 -37.75 -2.90
C GLY A 49 -10.54 -37.91 -1.62
N GLN A 50 -10.01 -39.10 -1.32
CA GLN A 50 -9.17 -39.35 -0.15
C GLN A 50 -7.71 -39.52 -0.57
N ALA A 51 -6.77 -38.94 0.20
CA ALA A 51 -5.35 -39.26 0.10
C ALA A 51 -5.15 -40.67 0.67
N LEU A 52 -4.57 -41.57 -0.14
CA LEU A 52 -4.41 -42.98 0.23
C LEU A 52 -2.96 -43.37 0.49
N ASP A 53 -2.00 -42.66 -0.10
CA ASP A 53 -0.57 -42.91 0.09
C ASP A 53 0.30 -41.72 -0.37
N THR A 54 1.56 -41.71 0.05
CA THR A 54 2.56 -40.68 -0.25
C THR A 54 3.89 -41.32 -0.69
N PHE A 55 4.33 -40.99 -1.90
CA PHE A 55 5.53 -41.53 -2.51
C PHE A 55 6.66 -40.49 -2.47
N GLY A 56 7.80 -40.85 -1.86
CA GLY A 56 9.03 -40.07 -1.92
C GLY A 56 9.80 -40.26 -3.26
N PRO A 57 10.99 -39.66 -3.39
CA PRO A 57 11.80 -39.72 -4.61
C PRO A 57 12.05 -41.14 -5.12
N GLY A 58 12.06 -41.30 -6.45
CA GLY A 58 12.29 -42.57 -7.11
C GLY A 58 11.18 -42.98 -8.09
N ARG A 59 11.29 -44.20 -8.61
CA ARG A 59 10.33 -44.79 -9.56
C ARG A 59 9.46 -45.82 -8.85
N HIS A 60 8.15 -45.60 -8.90
CA HIS A 60 7.13 -46.42 -8.24
C HIS A 60 6.17 -46.99 -9.29
N THR A 61 5.59 -48.17 -9.03
CA THR A 61 4.50 -48.72 -9.86
C THR A 61 3.20 -48.67 -9.06
N LEU A 62 2.19 -47.99 -9.59
CA LEU A 62 0.88 -47.87 -8.94
C LEU A 62 0.11 -49.19 -9.05
N THR A 63 0.17 -49.99 -7.99
CA THR A 63 -0.53 -51.27 -7.85
C THR A 63 -1.36 -51.30 -6.57
N THR A 64 -2.37 -52.17 -6.50
CA THR A 64 -3.16 -52.40 -5.29
C THR A 64 -2.35 -52.98 -4.13
N GLY A 65 -1.19 -53.58 -4.39
CA GLY A 65 -0.30 -54.15 -3.38
C GLY A 65 0.54 -53.11 -2.62
N ASN A 66 0.92 -52.01 -3.29
CA ASN A 66 1.72 -50.94 -2.67
C ASN A 66 0.88 -49.89 -1.94
N LEU A 67 -0.45 -49.93 -2.04
CA LEU A 67 -1.36 -48.92 -1.45
C LEU A 67 -2.07 -49.51 -0.22
N PRO A 68 -1.53 -49.36 1.01
CA PRO A 68 -1.95 -50.14 2.19
C PRO A 68 -3.41 -49.91 2.61
N ILE A 69 -4.01 -48.77 2.23
CA ILE A 69 -5.43 -48.48 2.50
C ILE A 69 -6.35 -49.17 1.48
N LEU A 70 -5.92 -49.35 0.22
CA LEU A 70 -6.74 -49.99 -0.82
C LEU A 70 -7.00 -51.47 -0.55
N ALA A 71 -6.05 -52.19 0.06
CA ALA A 71 -6.20 -53.61 0.38
C ALA A 71 -7.47 -53.90 1.22
N LYS A 72 -7.94 -52.94 2.03
CA LYS A 72 -9.16 -53.05 2.84
C LYS A 72 -10.46 -52.72 2.09
N LEU A 73 -10.37 -52.10 0.90
CA LEU A 73 -11.50 -51.54 0.14
C LEU A 73 -11.83 -52.35 -1.14
N VAL A 74 -11.02 -53.36 -1.48
CA VAL A 74 -11.09 -54.13 -2.74
C VAL A 74 -12.23 -55.17 -2.80
N ASN A 75 -12.92 -55.48 -1.69
CA ASN A 75 -14.02 -56.46 -1.65
C ASN A 75 -15.39 -55.90 -2.10
N LEU A 76 -15.43 -54.92 -3.00
CA LEU A 76 -16.65 -54.21 -3.39
C LEU A 76 -17.09 -54.60 -4.82
N PRO A 77 -18.35 -55.04 -5.05
CA PRO A 77 -18.75 -55.79 -6.25
C PRO A 77 -19.03 -54.93 -7.50
N PHE A 78 -18.21 -53.92 -7.78
CA PHE A 78 -18.45 -52.93 -8.84
C PHE A 78 -17.69 -53.19 -10.15
N GLY A 79 -17.92 -54.37 -10.74
CA GLY A 79 -17.96 -54.57 -12.20
C GLY A 79 -16.82 -54.03 -13.07
N GLY A 80 -15.58 -53.96 -12.58
CA GLY A 80 -14.40 -53.54 -13.36
C GLY A 80 -14.26 -52.04 -13.64
N ASN A 81 -15.35 -51.27 -13.64
CA ASN A 81 -15.34 -49.81 -13.77
C ASN A 81 -15.62 -49.16 -12.40
N THR A 82 -14.56 -48.71 -11.72
CA THR A 82 -14.71 -47.97 -10.47
C THR A 82 -15.17 -46.54 -10.78
N PRO A 83 -16.28 -46.03 -10.21
CA PRO A 83 -16.76 -44.66 -10.49
C PRO A 83 -15.92 -43.54 -9.82
N PHE A 84 -14.73 -43.88 -9.31
CA PHE A 84 -13.88 -43.00 -8.51
C PHE A 84 -12.51 -42.87 -9.18
N LYS A 85 -12.32 -41.75 -9.86
CA LYS A 85 -11.09 -41.41 -10.57
C LYS A 85 -9.91 -41.36 -9.60
N ALA A 86 -8.77 -41.82 -10.07
CA ALA A 86 -7.49 -41.73 -9.41
C ALA A 86 -6.72 -40.47 -9.87
N GLU A 87 -6.08 -39.79 -8.93
CA GLU A 87 -5.33 -38.55 -9.15
C GLU A 87 -3.99 -38.62 -8.39
N VAL A 88 -2.97 -37.94 -8.88
CA VAL A 88 -1.68 -37.76 -8.18
C VAL A 88 -1.38 -36.28 -8.03
N VAL A 89 -1.08 -35.84 -6.80
CA VAL A 89 -0.61 -34.49 -6.53
C VAL A 89 0.89 -34.52 -6.24
N PHE A 90 1.68 -33.97 -7.15
CA PHE A 90 3.09 -33.69 -6.92
C PHE A 90 3.21 -32.41 -6.11
N VAL A 91 4.05 -32.44 -5.08
CA VAL A 91 4.33 -31.33 -4.16
C VAL A 91 5.84 -31.11 -4.12
N ASP A 92 6.27 -29.87 -4.31
CA ASP A 92 7.65 -29.44 -4.13
C ASP A 92 7.94 -29.26 -2.62
N THR A 93 9.04 -29.84 -2.16
CA THR A 93 9.51 -29.81 -0.77
C THR A 93 10.88 -29.12 -0.65
N GLY A 94 11.39 -28.56 -1.74
CA GLY A 94 12.56 -27.69 -1.75
C GLY A 94 12.31 -26.35 -1.08
N LEU A 95 13.40 -25.59 -0.91
CA LEU A 95 13.35 -24.24 -0.36
C LEU A 95 12.79 -23.24 -1.37
N ILE A 96 11.91 -22.38 -0.87
CA ILE A 96 11.36 -21.24 -1.61
C ILE A 96 11.96 -19.99 -0.97
N ASP A 97 13.09 -19.58 -1.55
CA ASP A 97 13.96 -18.54 -1.01
C ASP A 97 13.51 -17.11 -1.37
N ASP A 98 14.07 -16.14 -0.64
CA ASP A 98 13.99 -14.70 -0.88
C ASP A 98 12.57 -14.14 -1.12
N GLN A 99 11.57 -14.75 -0.48
CA GLN A 99 10.18 -14.34 -0.64
C GLN A 99 9.94 -13.00 0.07
N LYS A 100 9.91 -11.94 -0.73
CA LYS A 100 9.74 -10.56 -0.26
C LYS A 100 8.38 -10.38 0.40
N TRP A 101 8.38 -9.73 1.55
CA TRP A 101 7.20 -9.28 2.26
C TRP A 101 7.32 -7.82 2.68
N GLY A 102 6.17 -7.21 2.96
CA GLY A 102 6.11 -5.86 3.50
C GLY A 102 4.69 -5.38 3.74
N THR A 103 4.59 -4.33 4.54
CA THR A 103 3.33 -3.66 4.89
C THR A 103 2.70 -2.99 3.66
N LYS A 104 1.54 -3.46 3.21
CA LYS A 104 0.75 -2.83 2.12
C LYS A 104 0.38 -1.39 2.49
N GLU A 105 -0.13 -1.20 3.71
CA GLU A 105 -0.46 0.09 4.29
C GLU A 105 0.41 0.37 5.52
N PRO A 106 0.70 1.65 5.87
CA PRO A 106 1.47 1.96 7.06
C PRO A 106 0.72 1.56 8.35
N ILE A 107 1.39 0.79 9.20
CA ILE A 107 0.91 0.42 10.55
C ILE A 107 0.89 1.68 11.41
N SER A 108 -0.21 1.94 12.11
CA SER A 108 -0.26 3.05 13.08
C SER A 108 0.23 2.57 14.45
N PHE A 109 1.37 3.09 14.88
CA PHE A 109 2.06 2.76 16.13
C PHE A 109 1.96 3.93 17.13
N ARG A 110 1.74 3.63 18.40
CA ARG A 110 1.64 4.63 19.47
C ARG A 110 3.00 4.84 20.14
N ASP A 111 3.75 5.79 19.62
CA ASP A 111 5.06 6.18 20.14
C ASP A 111 4.95 7.03 21.41
N THR A 112 5.78 6.77 22.42
CA THR A 112 5.77 7.56 23.68
C THR A 112 6.21 9.02 23.49
N VAL A 113 7.18 9.27 22.60
CA VAL A 113 7.83 10.56 22.31
C VAL A 113 7.12 11.32 21.17
N LEU A 114 6.73 10.61 20.12
CA LEU A 114 6.13 11.13 18.88
C LEU A 114 4.60 10.98 18.83
N LYS A 115 3.99 10.37 19.87
CA LYS A 115 2.54 10.11 20.06
C LYS A 115 1.92 9.12 19.08
N VAL A 116 1.90 9.43 17.79
CA VAL A 116 1.37 8.53 16.75
C VAL A 116 2.31 8.58 15.56
N VAL A 117 2.94 7.44 15.28
CA VAL A 117 3.86 7.25 14.16
C VAL A 117 3.24 6.24 13.23
N ARG A 118 3.26 6.51 11.93
CA ARG A 118 2.99 5.48 10.92
C ARG A 118 4.30 4.78 10.60
N LEU A 119 4.32 3.45 10.58
CA LEU A 119 5.48 2.65 10.28
C LEU A 119 5.21 1.79 9.05
N ARG A 120 6.21 1.67 8.18
CA ARG A 120 6.27 0.62 7.17
C ARG A 120 7.38 -0.35 7.53
N SER A 121 7.18 -1.61 7.22
CA SER A 121 8.19 -2.65 7.39
C SER A 121 8.24 -3.53 6.16
N PHE A 122 9.42 -4.04 5.84
CA PHE A 122 9.63 -4.98 4.76
C PHE A 122 10.83 -5.89 5.04
N GLY A 123 10.87 -7.01 4.35
CA GLY A 123 11.89 -8.03 4.53
C GLY A 123 11.79 -9.18 3.54
N THR A 124 12.47 -10.27 3.87
CA THR A 124 12.40 -11.55 3.15
C THR A 124 12.03 -12.68 4.10
N MET A 125 11.56 -13.79 3.54
CA MET A 125 11.36 -15.05 4.25
C MET A 125 11.78 -16.21 3.34
N THR A 126 12.18 -17.32 3.94
CA THR A 126 12.42 -18.61 3.28
C THR A 126 11.55 -19.66 3.96
N TYR A 127 10.88 -20.49 3.16
CA TYR A 127 10.03 -21.56 3.66
C TYR A 127 10.03 -22.77 2.73
N LYS A 128 9.62 -23.94 3.26
CA LYS A 128 9.46 -25.19 2.50
C LYS A 128 8.25 -25.99 2.96
N VAL A 129 7.70 -26.84 2.09
CA VAL A 129 6.61 -27.76 2.47
C VAL A 129 7.20 -28.95 3.24
N THR A 130 6.69 -29.20 4.44
CA THR A 130 7.13 -30.30 5.32
C THR A 130 6.03 -31.33 5.62
N ASP A 131 4.76 -30.95 5.52
CA ASP A 131 3.63 -31.89 5.47
C ASP A 131 2.84 -31.66 4.17
N PRO A 132 3.19 -32.40 3.09
CA PRO A 132 2.52 -32.30 1.80
C PRO A 132 1.02 -32.56 1.86
N VAL A 133 0.55 -33.47 2.73
CA VAL A 133 -0.86 -33.85 2.82
C VAL A 133 -1.67 -32.73 3.48
N LEU A 134 -1.17 -32.18 4.59
CA LEU A 134 -1.77 -31.02 5.25
C LEU A 134 -1.76 -29.78 4.35
N PHE A 135 -0.65 -29.55 3.64
CA PHE A 135 -0.51 -28.47 2.68
C PHE A 135 -1.53 -28.58 1.55
N VAL A 136 -1.62 -29.72 0.87
CA VAL A 136 -2.58 -29.91 -0.23
C VAL A 136 -4.02 -29.77 0.28
N ASN A 137 -4.36 -30.38 1.41
CA ASN A 137 -5.72 -30.34 1.95
C ASN A 137 -6.16 -28.92 2.41
N LYS A 138 -5.24 -28.08 2.92
CA LYS A 138 -5.57 -26.72 3.39
C LYS A 138 -5.38 -25.62 2.34
N ARG A 139 -4.33 -25.71 1.52
CA ARG A 139 -3.88 -24.63 0.62
C ARG A 139 -4.28 -24.86 -0.82
N MET A 140 -3.87 -25.97 -1.41
CA MET A 140 -4.19 -26.30 -2.81
C MET A 140 -5.68 -26.66 -3.00
N LYS A 141 -6.26 -27.40 -2.05
CA LYS A 141 -7.62 -27.94 -2.11
C LYS A 141 -7.85 -28.68 -3.45
N SER A 142 -8.95 -28.38 -4.14
CA SER A 142 -9.32 -28.97 -5.43
C SER A 142 -8.65 -28.32 -6.65
N SER A 143 -7.81 -27.29 -6.47
CA SER A 143 -7.10 -26.66 -7.59
C SER A 143 -6.16 -27.66 -8.28
N SER A 144 -5.98 -27.52 -9.61
CA SER A 144 -5.06 -28.37 -10.37
C SER A 144 -3.59 -27.93 -10.25
N LYS A 145 -3.34 -26.68 -9.88
CA LYS A 145 -2.01 -26.08 -9.66
C LYS A 145 -2.09 -25.10 -8.48
N TYR A 146 -1.02 -24.99 -7.72
CA TYR A 146 -0.84 -24.00 -6.65
C TYR A 146 0.60 -23.48 -6.67
N THR A 147 0.78 -22.17 -6.56
CA THR A 147 2.07 -21.50 -6.77
C THR A 147 2.63 -20.85 -5.51
N ALA A 148 3.94 -20.59 -5.53
CA ALA A 148 4.61 -19.76 -4.52
C ALA A 148 3.96 -18.39 -4.39
N SER A 149 3.43 -17.80 -5.48
CA SER A 149 2.74 -16.51 -5.45
C SER A 149 1.39 -16.55 -4.70
N ASP A 150 0.65 -17.66 -4.83
CA ASP A 150 -0.62 -17.88 -4.12
C ASP A 150 -0.38 -17.97 -2.62
N PHE A 151 0.66 -18.70 -2.22
CA PHE A 151 1.04 -18.81 -0.81
C PHE A 151 1.62 -17.50 -0.26
N ALA A 152 2.52 -16.85 -1.01
CA ALA A 152 3.22 -15.65 -0.59
C ALA A 152 2.25 -14.51 -0.25
N ASN A 153 1.10 -14.41 -0.91
CA ASN A 153 0.08 -13.41 -0.57
C ASN A 153 -0.46 -13.59 0.86
N TRP A 154 -0.83 -14.82 1.24
CA TRP A 154 -1.24 -15.13 2.62
C TRP A 154 -0.07 -15.01 3.62
N ALA A 155 1.12 -15.45 3.23
CA ALA A 155 2.30 -15.41 4.06
C ALA A 155 2.66 -13.96 4.45
N ARG A 156 2.67 -13.04 3.47
CA ARG A 156 2.89 -11.60 3.68
C ARG A 156 1.91 -11.00 4.69
N ASP A 157 0.62 -11.26 4.51
CA ASP A 157 -0.41 -10.71 5.38
C ASP A 157 -0.28 -11.28 6.82
N SER A 158 0.08 -12.55 6.94
CA SER A 158 0.35 -13.20 8.24
C SER A 158 1.58 -12.59 8.94
N VAL A 159 2.68 -12.35 8.20
CA VAL A 159 3.88 -11.69 8.74
C VAL A 159 3.56 -10.28 9.23
N VAL A 160 2.84 -9.49 8.42
CA VAL A 160 2.46 -8.11 8.80
C VAL A 160 1.57 -8.11 10.05
N GLN A 161 0.62 -9.05 10.17
CA GLN A 161 -0.21 -9.18 11.37
C GLN A 161 0.64 -9.49 12.62
N ARG A 162 1.43 -10.56 12.60
CA ARG A 162 2.25 -10.97 13.76
C ARG A 162 3.29 -9.94 14.17
N MET A 163 3.90 -9.27 13.20
CA MET A 163 4.83 -8.18 13.45
C MET A 163 4.13 -6.97 14.05
N THR A 164 2.89 -6.65 13.66
CA THR A 164 2.12 -5.56 14.27
C THR A 164 1.83 -5.86 15.75
N ASP A 165 1.44 -7.10 16.07
CA ASP A 165 1.23 -7.55 17.46
C ASP A 165 2.52 -7.38 18.28
N VAL A 166 3.65 -7.92 17.80
CA VAL A 166 4.96 -7.88 18.48
C VAL A 166 5.48 -6.44 18.66
N LEU A 167 5.33 -5.58 17.66
CA LEU A 167 5.73 -4.17 17.76
C LEU A 167 4.94 -3.43 18.85
N GLY A 168 3.65 -3.73 19.01
CA GLY A 168 2.81 -3.15 20.07
C GLY A 168 3.13 -3.63 21.48
N GLU A 169 3.77 -4.80 21.63
CA GLU A 169 4.16 -5.39 22.91
C GLU A 169 5.58 -4.98 23.35
N VAL A 170 6.54 -4.98 22.42
CA VAL A 170 7.97 -4.84 22.71
C VAL A 170 8.45 -3.38 22.64
N MET A 171 7.97 -2.61 21.66
CA MET A 171 8.52 -1.29 21.34
C MET A 171 7.71 -0.18 22.03
N LYS A 172 8.41 0.80 22.64
CA LYS A 172 7.79 1.99 23.25
C LYS A 172 8.00 3.25 22.41
N SER A 173 9.17 3.38 21.79
CA SER A 173 9.45 4.40 20.79
C SER A 173 10.23 3.82 19.61
N ILE A 174 10.09 4.44 18.45
CA ILE A 174 10.89 4.15 17.26
C ILE A 174 12.40 4.34 17.51
N PHE A 175 12.78 5.18 18.47
CA PHE A 175 14.19 5.38 18.85
C PHE A 175 14.79 4.18 19.59
N ASP A 176 13.95 3.31 20.20
CA ASP A 176 14.39 2.08 20.85
C ASP A 176 14.71 0.97 19.83
N LEU A 177 14.22 1.11 18.58
CA LEU A 177 14.25 0.07 17.54
C LEU A 177 15.62 -0.60 17.32
N PRO A 178 16.77 0.12 17.30
CA PRO A 178 18.08 -0.53 17.14
C PRO A 178 18.45 -1.48 18.28
N ALA A 179 17.86 -1.32 19.46
CA ALA A 179 18.12 -2.12 20.65
C ALA A 179 17.11 -3.26 20.87
N VAL A 180 16.06 -3.37 20.04
CA VAL A 180 15.02 -4.42 20.15
C VAL A 180 14.77 -5.17 18.82
N TYR A 181 15.62 -4.96 17.81
CA TYR A 181 15.39 -5.45 16.45
C TYR A 181 15.43 -6.99 16.37
N ASP A 182 16.41 -7.59 17.03
CA ASP A 182 16.58 -9.05 17.07
C ASP A 182 15.47 -9.70 17.89
N GLU A 183 15.07 -9.11 19.01
CA GLU A 183 13.93 -9.54 19.84
C GLU A 183 12.62 -9.52 19.04
N ILE A 184 12.36 -8.45 18.29
CA ILE A 184 11.20 -8.36 17.38
C ILE A 184 11.29 -9.48 16.34
N CYS A 185 12.44 -9.68 15.70
CA CYS A 185 12.62 -10.68 14.65
C CYS A 185 12.41 -12.11 15.16
N ILE A 186 12.99 -12.45 16.32
CA ILE A 186 12.85 -13.74 17.01
C ILE A 186 11.40 -13.97 17.43
N ALA A 187 10.76 -13.00 18.09
CA ALA A 187 9.37 -13.11 18.53
C ALA A 187 8.40 -13.26 17.34
N CYS A 188 8.63 -12.52 16.25
CA CYS A 188 7.87 -12.69 15.01
C CYS A 188 8.05 -14.09 14.44
N LYS A 189 9.29 -14.55 14.25
CA LYS A 189 9.60 -15.87 13.67
C LYS A 189 8.97 -17.00 14.48
N ALA A 190 9.05 -16.95 15.81
CA ALA A 190 8.42 -17.93 16.70
C ALA A 190 6.89 -18.01 16.52
N ARG A 191 6.18 -16.86 16.54
CA ARG A 191 4.72 -16.81 16.34
C ARG A 191 4.31 -17.27 14.94
N LEU A 192 5.10 -16.92 13.92
CA LEU A 192 4.83 -17.28 12.54
C LEU A 192 5.12 -18.75 12.22
N ALA A 193 6.13 -19.35 12.85
CA ALA A 193 6.45 -20.77 12.68
C ALA A 193 5.25 -21.66 13.01
N GLU A 194 4.51 -21.38 14.08
CA GLU A 194 3.26 -22.10 14.39
C GLU A 194 2.20 -21.93 13.30
N ASP A 195 2.01 -20.72 12.78
CA ASP A 195 0.99 -20.42 11.78
C ASP A 195 1.32 -21.04 10.42
N PHE A 196 2.60 -21.14 10.07
CA PHE A 196 3.08 -21.87 8.89
C PHE A 196 2.94 -23.39 9.09
N ALA A 197 3.32 -23.92 10.26
CA ALA A 197 3.22 -25.35 10.58
C ALA A 197 1.77 -25.86 10.53
N LYS A 198 0.81 -25.04 10.99
CA LYS A 198 -0.65 -25.31 10.85
C LYS A 198 -1.09 -25.51 9.39
N ASN A 199 -0.25 -25.17 8.41
CA ASN A 199 -0.50 -25.27 6.96
C ASN A 199 0.45 -26.24 6.24
N GLY A 200 1.21 -27.05 6.98
CA GLY A 200 2.14 -28.05 6.43
C GLY A 200 3.43 -27.45 5.86
N ILE A 201 3.78 -26.24 6.27
CA ILE A 201 4.96 -25.50 5.80
C ILE A 201 5.83 -25.13 7.00
N GLU A 202 7.14 -25.25 6.84
CA GLU A 202 8.12 -24.76 7.79
C GLU A 202 8.61 -23.37 7.36
N LEU A 203 8.57 -22.41 8.29
CA LEU A 203 9.23 -21.11 8.12
C LEU A 203 10.69 -21.23 8.55
N GLU A 204 11.58 -21.48 7.58
CA GLU A 204 12.99 -21.72 7.85
C GLU A 204 13.73 -20.42 8.19
N ASP A 205 13.46 -19.33 7.46
CA ASP A 205 13.95 -18.01 7.82
C ASP A 205 12.96 -16.86 7.66
N LEU A 206 13.13 -15.85 8.52
CA LEU A 206 12.43 -14.59 8.49
C LEU A 206 13.44 -13.48 8.78
N ARG A 207 13.63 -12.60 7.80
CA ARG A 207 14.46 -11.40 7.95
C ARG A 207 13.57 -10.17 7.84
N ILE A 208 13.64 -9.30 8.85
CA ILE A 208 13.20 -7.91 8.73
C ILE A 208 14.37 -7.12 8.15
N SER A 209 14.15 -6.34 7.08
CA SER A 209 15.20 -5.55 6.42
C SER A 209 15.20 -4.08 6.86
N ALA A 210 14.01 -3.51 7.10
CA ALA A 210 13.87 -2.20 7.71
C ALA A 210 12.47 -2.03 8.31
N ILE A 211 12.38 -1.28 9.40
CA ILE A 211 11.15 -0.66 9.91
C ILE A 211 11.38 0.85 9.84
N SER A 212 10.61 1.54 9.01
CA SER A 212 10.86 2.94 8.64
C SER A 212 9.58 3.78 8.74
N PRO A 213 9.63 5.03 9.24
CA PRO A 213 8.52 5.95 9.13
C PRO A 213 8.34 6.41 7.66
N PRO A 214 7.13 6.85 7.23
CA PRO A 214 6.95 7.47 5.93
C PRO A 214 7.70 8.81 5.87
N LYS A 215 8.06 9.27 4.66
CA LYS A 215 8.85 10.49 4.44
C LYS A 215 8.34 11.72 5.21
N GLU A 216 7.04 11.96 5.25
CA GLU A 216 6.45 13.08 6.02
C GLU A 216 6.76 13.03 7.53
N VAL A 217 6.80 11.83 8.12
CA VAL A 217 7.16 11.65 9.53
C VAL A 217 8.67 11.68 9.71
N GLN A 218 9.44 11.16 8.74
CA GLN A 218 10.90 11.32 8.74
C GLN A 218 11.29 12.81 8.70
N GLU A 219 10.69 13.60 7.80
CA GLU A 219 10.89 15.05 7.69
C GLU A 219 10.56 15.76 9.00
N LYS A 220 9.47 15.38 9.69
CA LYS A 220 9.11 15.93 11.01
C LYS A 220 10.02 15.45 12.15
N ILE A 221 10.59 14.24 12.06
CA ILE A 221 11.60 13.74 13.00
C ILE A 221 12.91 14.51 12.76
N ASP A 222 13.32 14.72 11.51
CA ASP A 222 14.54 15.43 11.15
C ASP A 222 14.43 16.92 11.53
N GLU A 223 13.27 17.54 11.29
CA GLU A 223 12.94 18.89 11.75
C GLU A 223 12.95 18.98 13.28
N ARG A 224 12.22 18.10 13.99
CA ARG A 224 12.16 18.12 15.46
C ARG A 224 13.49 17.78 16.12
N SER A 225 14.29 16.89 15.53
CA SER A 225 15.66 16.60 15.98
C SER A 225 16.57 17.80 15.72
N GLY A 226 16.41 18.45 14.57
CA GLY A 226 17.05 19.74 14.26
C GLY A 226 16.71 20.83 15.27
N MET A 227 15.46 20.88 15.76
CA MET A 227 15.05 21.80 16.85
C MET A 227 15.58 21.35 18.22
N GLY A 228 15.59 20.04 18.50
CA GLY A 228 16.10 19.45 19.75
C GLY A 228 17.61 19.67 19.96
N LEU A 229 18.40 19.76 18.88
CA LEU A 229 19.80 20.20 18.93
C LEU A 229 19.98 21.61 19.52
N PHE A 230 18.91 22.41 19.60
CA PHE A 230 18.92 23.79 20.11
C PHE A 230 17.96 23.99 21.30
N GLU A 231 17.45 22.91 21.92
CA GLU A 231 16.52 22.98 23.05
C GLU A 231 17.14 23.74 24.24
N ASP A 232 18.47 23.59 24.44
CA ASP A 232 19.25 24.32 25.45
C ASP A 232 19.68 25.74 25.02
N SER A 233 19.44 26.17 23.77
CA SER A 233 19.99 27.44 23.25
C SER A 233 19.12 28.15 22.20
N MET A 234 18.19 28.98 22.70
CA MET A 234 17.41 29.95 21.90
C MET A 234 18.23 30.79 20.89
N PRO A 235 19.46 31.28 21.18
CA PRO A 235 20.27 31.98 20.20
C PRO A 235 20.67 31.12 18.99
N ALA A 236 20.98 29.84 19.21
CA ALA A 236 21.35 28.92 18.13
C ALA A 236 20.13 28.52 17.30
N PHE A 237 18.97 28.33 17.93
CA PHE A 237 17.68 28.13 17.23
C PHE A 237 17.35 29.30 16.29
N GLN A 238 17.55 30.56 16.73
CA GLN A 238 17.36 31.75 15.89
C GLN A 238 18.33 31.77 14.71
N GLN A 239 19.61 31.44 14.93
CA GLN A 239 20.60 31.35 13.85
C GLN A 239 20.26 30.23 12.84
N TYR A 240 19.76 29.09 13.31
CA TYR A 240 19.32 27.98 12.48
C TYR A 240 18.11 28.35 11.61
N GLN A 241 17.09 29.01 12.19
CA GLN A 241 15.95 29.51 11.42
C GLN A 241 16.36 30.57 10.39
N MET A 242 17.26 31.50 10.74
CA MET A 242 17.82 32.47 9.79
C MET A 242 18.53 31.77 8.63
N GLY A 243 19.30 30.71 8.89
CA GLY A 243 19.93 29.89 7.85
C GLY A 243 18.92 29.20 6.92
N TYR A 244 17.83 28.66 7.47
CA TYR A 244 16.74 28.09 6.67
C TYR A 244 16.04 29.15 5.81
N ALA A 245 15.68 30.29 6.39
CA ALA A 245 15.05 31.40 5.66
C ALA A 245 15.95 31.94 4.54
N MET A 246 17.26 32.07 4.79
CA MET A 246 18.23 32.49 3.78
C MET A 246 18.39 31.46 2.65
N ARG A 247 18.43 30.15 2.98
CA ARG A 247 18.49 29.07 1.99
C ARG A 247 17.23 29.01 1.13
N ASP A 248 16.06 29.18 1.72
CA ASP A 248 14.80 29.09 0.98
C ASP A 248 14.47 30.40 0.24
N ALA A 249 15.04 31.54 0.65
CA ALA A 249 15.13 32.75 -0.18
C ALA A 249 16.05 32.54 -1.40
N ALA A 250 17.23 31.95 -1.23
CA ALA A 250 18.15 31.63 -2.33
C ALA A 250 17.58 30.61 -3.35
N LYS A 251 16.68 29.71 -2.92
CA LYS A 251 15.93 28.83 -3.84
C LYS A 251 14.83 29.55 -4.63
N ASN A 252 14.46 30.76 -4.25
CA ASN A 252 13.41 31.57 -4.87
C ASN A 252 13.95 32.73 -5.73
N GLU A 253 15.19 32.61 -6.22
CA GLU A 253 15.91 33.60 -7.06
C GLU A 253 15.30 33.89 -8.47
N GLY A 254 14.02 33.60 -8.67
CA GLY A 254 13.26 33.95 -9.89
C GLY A 254 11.89 34.59 -9.65
N GLY A 255 11.48 34.81 -8.39
CA GLY A 255 10.17 35.35 -8.04
C GLY A 255 10.19 36.82 -7.61
N VAL A 256 9.12 37.56 -7.91
CA VAL A 256 8.94 39.00 -7.60
C VAL A 256 9.13 39.34 -6.10
N ALA A 257 9.04 38.34 -5.21
CA ALA A 257 9.35 38.49 -3.78
C ALA A 257 10.81 38.87 -3.48
N GLY A 258 11.77 38.51 -4.34
CA GLY A 258 13.19 38.85 -4.14
C GLY A 258 13.46 40.36 -4.12
N GLN A 259 12.68 41.14 -4.88
CA GLN A 259 12.83 42.59 -4.96
C GLN A 259 12.31 43.30 -3.69
N GLY A 260 11.25 42.77 -3.06
CA GLY A 260 10.75 43.28 -1.77
C GLY A 260 11.67 42.95 -0.61
N MET A 261 12.25 41.75 -0.58
CA MET A 261 13.14 41.33 0.51
C MET A 261 14.53 41.98 0.42
N GLY A 262 15.09 42.17 -0.78
CA GLY A 262 16.32 42.92 -0.98
C GLY A 262 16.21 44.38 -0.52
N MET A 263 15.03 45.00 -0.70
CA MET A 263 14.76 46.36 -0.22
C MET A 263 14.52 46.40 1.29
N GLY A 264 13.78 45.44 1.86
CA GLY A 264 13.56 45.34 3.32
C GLY A 264 14.83 45.05 4.11
N MET A 265 15.69 44.15 3.61
CA MET A 265 16.97 43.81 4.25
C MET A 265 18.03 44.90 4.02
N GLY A 266 18.05 45.52 2.83
CA GLY A 266 18.93 46.67 2.54
C GLY A 266 18.62 47.89 3.43
N LEU A 267 17.35 48.15 3.72
CA LEU A 267 16.94 49.20 4.67
C LEU A 267 17.22 48.80 6.12
N GLY A 268 16.85 47.57 6.54
CA GLY A 268 17.07 47.10 7.91
C GLY A 268 18.56 47.02 8.30
N MET A 269 19.42 46.59 7.37
CA MET A 269 20.87 46.51 7.58
C MET A 269 21.56 47.88 7.41
N GLY A 270 21.03 48.74 6.54
CA GLY A 270 21.51 50.13 6.35
C GLY A 270 21.44 50.99 7.62
N PHE A 271 20.48 50.73 8.51
CA PHE A 271 20.40 51.41 9.81
C PHE A 271 21.33 50.84 10.91
N MET A 272 21.82 49.60 10.78
CA MET A 272 22.83 49.05 11.71
C MET A 272 24.28 49.41 11.32
N MET A 273 24.53 49.68 10.03
CA MET A 273 25.90 49.85 9.52
C MET A 273 26.62 51.19 9.83
N PRO A 274 26.02 52.26 10.42
CA PRO A 274 26.80 53.39 10.94
C PRO A 274 27.52 53.10 12.26
N GLY A 275 26.93 52.25 13.12
CA GLY A 275 27.40 52.06 14.50
C GLY A 275 28.70 51.28 14.63
N MET A 276 28.97 50.34 13.72
CA MET A 276 30.13 49.45 13.82
C MET A 276 31.40 50.03 13.15
N MET A 277 31.26 51.02 12.26
CA MET A 277 32.40 51.62 11.56
C MET A 277 33.09 52.75 12.37
N ALA A 278 32.39 53.31 13.38
CA ALA A 278 32.94 54.33 14.27
C ALA A 278 33.95 53.78 15.31
N GLN A 279 33.95 52.47 15.57
CA GLN A 279 34.80 51.84 16.59
C GLN A 279 36.21 51.46 16.09
N GLY A 280 36.56 51.81 14.85
CA GLY A 280 37.79 51.37 14.18
C GLY A 280 38.99 52.35 14.23
N MET A 281 38.84 53.53 14.84
CA MET A 281 39.86 54.58 14.75
C MET A 281 40.11 55.29 16.10
N ALA A 282 40.90 54.65 16.96
CA ALA A 282 41.57 55.30 18.09
C ALA A 282 42.94 55.85 17.63
N PRO A 283 43.41 56.96 18.21
CA PRO A 283 44.44 56.78 19.23
C PRO A 283 44.37 57.79 20.40
N GLY A 284 44.82 57.37 21.59
CA GLY A 284 45.39 58.31 22.58
C GLY A 284 44.93 58.20 24.05
N MET A 285 45.88 57.78 24.90
CA MET A 285 46.09 58.18 26.31
C MET A 285 45.10 57.81 27.44
N GLN A 286 45.63 56.99 28.36
CA GLN A 286 45.84 57.24 29.81
C GLN A 286 44.78 58.02 30.62
N GLY A 287 44.29 57.40 31.70
CA GLY A 287 43.62 58.07 32.82
C GLY A 287 43.19 57.09 33.91
N GLN A 288 43.45 57.42 35.19
CA GLN A 288 43.32 56.51 36.35
C GLN A 288 42.37 57.13 37.42
N HIS A 289 41.88 56.31 38.36
CA HIS A 289 41.13 56.64 39.60
C HIS A 289 39.60 56.89 39.52
N GLY A 290 38.89 56.46 40.57
CA GLY A 290 37.53 56.93 40.94
C GLY A 290 36.64 55.85 41.59
N GLN A 291 36.08 56.11 42.78
CA GLN A 291 35.24 55.18 43.55
C GLN A 291 33.77 55.65 43.72
N MET A 292 32.92 54.70 44.17
CA MET A 292 31.68 54.86 44.97
C MET A 292 30.27 54.96 44.29
N PRO A 293 29.20 54.50 45.00
CA PRO A 293 27.88 54.15 44.43
C PRO A 293 26.78 55.24 44.56
N PRO A 294 25.60 55.07 43.91
CA PRO A 294 24.53 56.08 43.87
C PRO A 294 23.52 56.04 45.06
N PRO A 295 22.94 57.19 45.46
CA PRO A 295 21.88 57.28 46.48
C PRO A 295 20.46 57.64 45.98
N GLY A 296 19.44 57.09 46.66
CA GLY A 296 18.26 57.83 47.19
C GLY A 296 17.20 58.52 46.29
N TYR A 297 15.95 58.02 46.37
CA TYR A 297 14.65 58.70 46.11
C TYR A 297 14.34 59.80 47.18
N PRO A 298 13.23 60.64 47.18
CA PRO A 298 11.87 60.46 46.59
C PRO A 298 11.22 61.75 45.92
N PRO A 299 9.91 62.09 46.02
CA PRO A 299 8.80 61.87 45.02
C PRO A 299 8.01 63.21 44.70
N PRO A 300 6.67 63.31 44.38
CA PRO A 300 5.57 62.34 44.06
C PRO A 300 4.56 62.73 42.91
N GLN A 301 3.42 62.00 42.85
CA GLN A 301 2.15 62.18 42.07
C GLN A 301 2.14 61.56 40.66
N GLY A 302 1.26 60.62 40.23
CA GLY A 302 0.15 59.82 40.81
C GLY A 302 -0.19 58.65 39.84
N TYR A 303 -1.21 57.78 39.97
CA TYR A 303 -2.33 57.62 40.91
C TYR A 303 -2.68 56.11 41.16
N ALA A 304 -3.96 55.74 41.34
CA ALA A 304 -4.55 54.41 41.59
C ALA A 304 -5.14 53.75 40.31
N GLN A 305 -5.14 52.43 40.07
CA GLN A 305 -5.73 51.25 40.80
C GLN A 305 -7.28 51.20 40.83
N GLY A 306 -7.98 50.06 40.85
CA GLY A 306 -7.59 48.62 40.82
C GLY A 306 -8.75 47.68 41.29
N TYR A 307 -8.75 46.40 40.89
CA TYR A 307 -9.48 45.29 41.58
C TYR A 307 -8.72 44.90 42.88
N PRO A 308 -9.26 44.19 43.92
CA PRO A 308 -10.08 42.93 43.90
C PRO A 308 -11.07 42.88 45.12
N PRO A 309 -11.26 41.82 45.98
CA PRO A 309 -11.25 40.32 45.91
C PRO A 309 -12.58 39.67 46.46
N PRO A 310 -12.71 38.33 46.66
CA PRO A 310 -14.03 37.66 46.89
C PRO A 310 -14.34 37.03 48.28
N GLN A 311 -15.66 36.97 48.61
CA GLN A 311 -16.43 36.00 49.46
C GLN A 311 -17.94 36.41 49.48
N GLY A 312 -18.94 35.63 49.94
CA GLY A 312 -19.01 34.23 50.40
C GLY A 312 -20.37 33.86 51.06
N TYR A 313 -20.73 32.55 51.11
CA TYR A 313 -21.85 31.90 51.86
C TYR A 313 -23.34 32.23 51.53
N GLY A 314 -24.22 31.21 51.49
CA GLY A 314 -25.61 31.33 52.01
C GLY A 314 -26.84 31.12 51.10
N GLN A 315 -27.33 29.87 50.98
CA GLN A 315 -28.74 29.40 50.89
C GLN A 315 -29.91 30.30 50.40
N GLY A 316 -30.75 29.78 49.48
CA GLY A 316 -32.22 30.01 49.49
C GLY A 316 -32.97 30.33 48.16
N TYR A 317 -33.73 29.35 47.65
CA TYR A 317 -34.92 29.42 46.75
C TYR A 317 -35.00 30.35 45.50
N PRO A 318 -35.45 29.84 44.33
CA PRO A 318 -35.73 30.65 43.13
C PRO A 318 -37.22 30.99 42.92
N PRO A 319 -37.53 32.16 42.37
CA PRO A 319 -38.69 32.37 41.49
C PRO A 319 -38.30 32.98 40.11
N PRO A 320 -39.18 32.92 39.09
CA PRO A 320 -38.78 33.04 37.68
C PRO A 320 -39.01 34.42 37.03
N GLY A 321 -38.26 34.75 35.97
CA GLY A 321 -38.56 35.90 35.10
C GLY A 321 -37.63 36.14 33.91
N MET A 322 -38.25 36.28 32.72
CA MET A 322 -37.77 36.88 31.46
C MET A 322 -36.81 36.10 30.51
N PRO A 323 -37.16 35.96 29.21
CA PRO A 323 -36.33 35.34 28.17
C PRO A 323 -35.70 36.35 27.18
N PRO A 324 -34.66 35.97 26.40
CA PRO A 324 -34.23 36.68 25.20
C PRO A 324 -34.99 36.26 23.93
N GLN A 325 -34.94 37.11 22.91
CA GLN A 325 -35.71 37.06 21.65
C GLN A 325 -35.30 35.92 20.70
N GLY A 326 -36.18 35.51 19.78
CA GLY A 326 -35.74 34.65 18.66
C GLY A 326 -36.75 34.00 17.70
N TYR A 327 -38.08 34.08 17.88
CA TYR A 327 -39.06 33.44 16.97
C TYR A 327 -40.33 34.26 16.74
N PRO A 328 -40.84 34.39 15.49
CA PRO A 328 -42.19 34.87 15.21
C PRO A 328 -43.25 33.75 15.35
N PRO A 329 -44.51 34.08 15.75
CA PRO A 329 -45.53 33.10 16.16
C PRO A 329 -46.53 32.67 15.05
N PRO A 330 -47.34 31.60 15.27
CA PRO A 330 -48.32 31.09 14.31
C PRO A 330 -49.81 31.36 14.66
N GLY A 331 -50.70 31.45 13.64
CA GLY A 331 -52.10 30.96 13.73
C GLY A 331 -53.27 31.83 13.19
N MET A 332 -54.21 31.16 12.50
CA MET A 332 -55.61 31.52 12.12
C MET A 332 -55.88 32.22 10.76
N PRO A 333 -57.06 32.01 10.10
CA PRO A 333 -57.65 30.74 9.64
C PRO A 333 -58.12 30.85 8.13
N PRO A 334 -58.89 29.91 7.51
CA PRO A 334 -58.82 29.65 6.06
C PRO A 334 -60.03 30.09 5.20
N GLN A 335 -59.84 30.23 3.88
CA GLN A 335 -60.78 29.85 2.80
C GLN A 335 -60.21 30.10 1.39
N GLY A 336 -60.74 29.44 0.35
CA GLY A 336 -60.59 29.89 -1.05
C GLY A 336 -60.21 28.84 -2.11
N TYR A 337 -61.07 27.85 -2.39
CA TYR A 337 -61.04 27.15 -3.69
C TYR A 337 -61.48 28.11 -4.81
N PRO A 338 -60.81 28.13 -5.99
CA PRO A 338 -61.41 28.59 -7.24
C PRO A 338 -62.08 27.43 -8.02
N PRO A 339 -63.22 27.67 -8.72
CA PRO A 339 -64.03 26.64 -9.38
C PRO A 339 -63.63 26.35 -10.86
N PRO A 340 -64.17 25.27 -11.48
CA PRO A 340 -63.87 24.90 -12.87
C PRO A 340 -64.88 25.43 -13.91
N GLY A 341 -64.42 25.85 -15.10
CA GLY A 341 -65.27 25.94 -16.30
C GLY A 341 -64.94 26.96 -17.42
N MET A 342 -64.07 26.59 -18.38
CA MET A 342 -64.01 27.01 -19.81
C MET A 342 -63.82 28.51 -20.20
N PRO A 343 -63.46 28.86 -21.47
CA PRO A 343 -62.99 28.03 -22.59
C PRO A 343 -61.55 28.38 -23.08
N VAL A 344 -61.11 27.66 -24.11
CA VAL A 344 -59.76 27.65 -24.71
C VAL A 344 -59.32 28.96 -25.40
N GLY A 345 -58.05 29.33 -25.19
CA GLY A 345 -57.29 30.26 -26.04
C GLY A 345 -56.08 29.55 -26.66
N ASN A 346 -56.01 29.47 -27.99
CA ASN A 346 -54.93 28.80 -28.71
C ASN A 346 -53.60 29.56 -28.58
N ALA A 347 -52.65 29.01 -27.83
CA ALA A 347 -51.24 29.33 -27.94
C ALA A 347 -50.45 28.05 -28.25
N ALA A 348 -49.71 28.05 -29.35
CA ALA A 348 -48.94 26.87 -29.78
C ALA A 348 -47.86 26.53 -28.75
N PRO A 349 -47.62 25.23 -28.45
CA PRO A 349 -46.55 24.85 -27.54
C PRO A 349 -45.19 25.17 -28.17
N PRO A 350 -44.26 25.84 -27.45
CA PRO A 350 -42.86 25.81 -27.84
C PRO A 350 -42.37 24.35 -27.86
N SER A 351 -41.61 24.00 -28.89
CA SER A 351 -41.20 22.63 -29.20
C SER A 351 -40.63 21.88 -27.98
N ALA A 352 -41.13 20.67 -27.75
CA ALA A 352 -40.57 19.76 -26.77
C ALA A 352 -39.06 19.57 -27.01
N PRO A 353 -38.22 19.57 -25.96
CA PRO A 353 -36.81 19.21 -26.12
C PRO A 353 -36.71 17.78 -26.66
N PRO A 354 -35.72 17.46 -27.51
CA PRO A 354 -35.57 16.12 -28.07
C PRO A 354 -35.43 15.10 -26.94
N ALA A 355 -36.10 13.96 -27.09
CA ALA A 355 -36.13 12.92 -26.07
C ALA A 355 -34.70 12.52 -25.63
N ALA A 356 -34.44 12.61 -24.33
CA ALA A 356 -33.17 12.16 -23.76
C ALA A 356 -33.01 10.65 -24.04
N THR A 357 -31.90 10.30 -24.69
CA THR A 357 -31.63 8.93 -25.15
C THR A 357 -30.82 8.12 -24.14
N SER A 358 -30.28 8.78 -23.11
CA SER A 358 -29.64 8.16 -21.95
C SER A 358 -29.72 9.11 -20.75
N ALA A 359 -29.55 8.59 -19.53
CA ALA A 359 -29.44 9.38 -18.31
C ALA A 359 -27.98 9.42 -17.83
N CYS A 360 -27.57 10.54 -17.24
CA CYS A 360 -26.23 10.69 -16.69
C CYS A 360 -25.95 9.68 -15.58
N ILE A 361 -24.89 8.89 -15.74
CA ILE A 361 -24.50 7.79 -14.84
C ILE A 361 -24.26 8.31 -13.40
N SER A 362 -23.89 9.59 -13.23
CA SER A 362 -23.56 10.18 -11.93
C SER A 362 -24.64 11.05 -11.29
N CYS A 363 -25.63 11.56 -12.04
CA CYS A 363 -26.63 12.48 -11.48
C CYS A 363 -28.05 12.37 -12.09
N GLY A 364 -28.30 11.39 -12.97
CA GLY A 364 -29.61 11.14 -13.57
C GLY A 364 -30.11 12.18 -14.59
N TYR A 365 -29.37 13.27 -14.82
CA TYR A 365 -29.74 14.29 -15.82
C TYR A 365 -29.81 13.70 -17.24
N GLY A 366 -30.86 14.03 -18.00
CA GLY A 366 -31.07 13.52 -19.36
C GLY A 366 -30.02 14.01 -20.35
N LEU A 367 -29.42 13.10 -21.10
CA LEU A 367 -28.37 13.36 -22.08
C LEU A 367 -28.89 13.18 -23.52
N GLY A 368 -28.40 14.04 -24.41
CA GLY A 368 -28.52 13.84 -25.85
C GLY A 368 -27.53 12.78 -26.36
N ALA A 369 -27.86 12.15 -27.49
CA ALA A 369 -27.04 11.10 -28.06
C ALA A 369 -25.59 11.56 -28.32
N GLY A 370 -24.61 10.77 -27.86
CA GLY A 370 -23.19 11.01 -28.09
C GLY A 370 -22.51 12.05 -27.19
N GLN A 371 -23.18 12.61 -26.18
CA GLN A 371 -22.52 13.54 -25.25
C GLN A 371 -21.51 12.83 -24.33
N LYS A 372 -20.22 13.15 -24.52
CA LYS A 372 -19.10 12.53 -23.77
C LYS A 372 -18.92 13.05 -22.33
N PHE A 373 -19.56 14.16 -21.97
CA PHE A 373 -19.53 14.76 -20.63
C PHE A 373 -20.93 15.28 -20.27
N CYS A 374 -21.32 15.15 -19.00
CA CYS A 374 -22.62 15.65 -18.54
C CYS A 374 -22.59 17.17 -18.36
N PRO A 375 -23.45 17.95 -19.05
CA PRO A 375 -23.45 19.41 -18.93
C PRO A 375 -23.93 19.92 -17.56
N ASN A 376 -24.62 19.08 -16.77
CA ASN A 376 -25.13 19.44 -15.44
C ASN A 376 -24.11 19.19 -14.31
N CYS A 377 -23.24 18.17 -14.41
CA CYS A 377 -22.31 17.80 -13.33
C CYS A 377 -20.83 17.65 -13.76
N GLY A 378 -20.50 17.92 -15.02
CA GLY A 378 -19.14 17.89 -15.57
C GLY A 378 -18.51 16.51 -15.74
N LYS A 379 -19.09 15.43 -15.20
CA LYS A 379 -18.49 14.09 -15.25
C LYS A 379 -18.59 13.45 -16.64
N PRO A 380 -17.54 12.73 -17.10
CA PRO A 380 -17.56 12.01 -18.38
C PRO A 380 -18.64 10.92 -18.42
N GLN A 381 -19.19 10.68 -19.60
CA GLN A 381 -20.33 9.79 -19.87
C GLN A 381 -20.04 8.76 -20.98
N ALA A 382 -18.82 8.78 -21.53
CA ALA A 382 -18.30 7.67 -22.32
C ALA A 382 -17.49 6.75 -21.39
N GLU A 383 -17.83 5.46 -21.34
CA GLU A 383 -16.87 4.46 -20.87
C GLU A 383 -15.67 4.48 -21.83
N PRO A 384 -14.42 4.52 -21.33
CA PRO A 384 -13.27 4.38 -22.20
C PRO A 384 -13.26 2.97 -22.78
N ASP A 385 -13.02 2.85 -24.08
CA ASP A 385 -12.79 1.56 -24.75
C ASP A 385 -11.77 0.77 -23.93
N GLN A 386 -12.20 -0.35 -23.35
CA GLN A 386 -11.39 -1.15 -22.45
C GLN A 386 -11.02 -2.47 -23.12
N VAL A 387 -9.71 -2.74 -23.19
CA VAL A 387 -9.15 -3.97 -23.72
C VAL A 387 -8.66 -4.85 -22.56
N PRO A 388 -8.95 -6.16 -22.55
CA PRO A 388 -8.49 -7.05 -21.50
C PRO A 388 -6.96 -7.23 -21.59
N CYS A 389 -6.30 -7.25 -20.43
CA CYS A 389 -4.87 -7.45 -20.35
C CYS A 389 -4.46 -8.83 -20.91
N ILE A 390 -3.43 -8.87 -21.76
CA ILE A 390 -2.94 -10.10 -22.42
C ILE A 390 -2.52 -11.18 -21.40
N LYS A 391 -1.97 -10.78 -20.24
CA LYS A 391 -1.48 -11.73 -19.22
C LYS A 391 -2.48 -12.01 -18.09
N CYS A 392 -3.17 -10.99 -17.55
CA CYS A 392 -4.04 -11.15 -16.37
C CYS A 392 -5.53 -10.83 -16.61
N GLN A 393 -5.92 -10.52 -17.85
CA GLN A 393 -7.29 -10.17 -18.26
C GLN A 393 -7.95 -8.97 -17.54
N ALA A 394 -7.25 -8.27 -16.64
CA ALA A 394 -7.72 -7.00 -16.08
C ALA A 394 -8.04 -6.01 -17.21
N MET A 395 -9.19 -5.34 -17.14
CA MET A 395 -9.61 -4.36 -18.13
C MET A 395 -8.72 -3.12 -18.08
N LEU A 396 -8.13 -2.75 -19.22
CA LEU A 396 -7.22 -1.63 -19.36
C LEU A 396 -7.77 -0.62 -20.37
N PRO A 397 -7.56 0.70 -20.20
CA PRO A 397 -7.91 1.66 -21.25
C PRO A 397 -7.12 1.36 -22.53
N ALA A 398 -7.80 1.43 -23.67
CA ALA A 398 -7.23 1.13 -24.99
C ALA A 398 -5.94 1.95 -25.24
N GLY A 399 -4.91 1.28 -25.76
CA GLY A 399 -3.58 1.88 -25.98
C GLY A 399 -2.62 1.82 -24.79
N SER A 400 -3.02 1.24 -23.65
CA SER A 400 -2.12 1.00 -22.50
C SER A 400 -0.92 0.12 -22.89
N LYS A 401 0.30 0.67 -22.95
CA LYS A 401 1.51 -0.11 -23.30
C LYS A 401 1.91 -1.16 -22.26
N PHE A 402 1.53 -0.95 -21.00
CA PHE A 402 1.81 -1.85 -19.87
C PHE A 402 0.57 -1.99 -18.99
N CYS A 403 0.40 -3.15 -18.35
CA CYS A 403 -0.67 -3.38 -17.39
C CYS A 403 -0.27 -2.83 -16.01
N PRO A 404 -0.99 -1.84 -15.44
CA PRO A 404 -0.75 -1.37 -14.07
C PRO A 404 -1.05 -2.42 -12.98
N ASN A 405 -1.78 -3.49 -13.32
CA ASN A 405 -2.17 -4.54 -12.36
C ASN A 405 -1.17 -5.71 -12.29
N CYS A 406 -0.65 -6.18 -13.44
CA CYS A 406 0.33 -7.30 -13.48
C CYS A 406 1.71 -6.95 -14.06
N GLY A 407 1.95 -5.69 -14.43
CA GLY A 407 3.23 -5.21 -14.98
C GLY A 407 3.57 -5.67 -16.40
N SER A 408 2.81 -6.57 -17.02
CA SER A 408 3.16 -7.09 -18.35
C SER A 408 3.04 -6.00 -19.42
N SER A 409 3.89 -6.04 -20.46
CA SER A 409 3.64 -5.31 -21.70
C SER A 409 2.32 -5.78 -22.31
N GLN A 410 1.60 -4.85 -22.93
CA GLN A 410 0.42 -5.14 -23.78
C GLN A 410 0.74 -4.94 -25.27
N VAL A 411 1.94 -4.46 -25.58
CA VAL A 411 2.46 -4.54 -26.94
C VAL A 411 2.79 -6.01 -27.17
N GLN A 412 2.06 -6.66 -28.08
CA GLN A 412 2.40 -8.01 -28.53
C GLN A 412 3.81 -7.96 -29.13
N ASP A 413 4.71 -8.85 -28.68
CA ASP A 413 6.05 -9.00 -29.25
C ASP A 413 5.92 -9.44 -30.72
N THR A 414 5.92 -8.45 -31.61
CA THR A 414 6.17 -8.67 -33.02
C THR A 414 7.60 -9.17 -33.16
N PRO A 415 7.87 -10.22 -33.95
CA PRO A 415 9.18 -10.86 -33.98
C PRO A 415 10.26 -9.83 -34.31
N ARG A 416 11.28 -9.73 -33.45
CA ARG A 416 12.38 -8.80 -33.61
C ARG A 416 13.24 -9.25 -34.79
N THR A 417 13.21 -8.49 -35.87
CA THR A 417 14.06 -8.77 -37.04
C THR A 417 15.52 -8.51 -36.66
N ALA A 418 16.38 -9.52 -36.76
CA ALA A 418 17.82 -9.34 -36.61
C ALA A 418 18.39 -8.56 -37.80
N CYS A 419 19.37 -7.69 -37.56
CA CYS A 419 20.00 -6.91 -38.61
C CYS A 419 20.69 -7.80 -39.66
N VAL A 420 20.35 -7.64 -40.94
CA VAL A 420 20.92 -8.47 -42.02
C VAL A 420 22.45 -8.43 -42.13
N LYS A 421 23.11 -7.38 -41.62
CA LYS A 421 24.57 -7.20 -41.69
C LYS A 421 25.31 -7.58 -40.42
N CYS A 422 24.83 -7.17 -39.24
CA CYS A 422 25.53 -7.37 -37.95
C CYS A 422 24.78 -8.27 -36.95
N GLN A 423 23.62 -8.83 -37.35
CA GLN A 423 22.77 -9.73 -36.56
C GLN A 423 22.25 -9.19 -35.21
N GLN A 424 22.53 -7.94 -34.86
CA GLN A 424 21.94 -7.28 -33.68
C GLN A 424 20.42 -7.17 -33.81
N GLU A 425 19.70 -7.37 -32.71
CA GLU A 425 18.24 -7.21 -32.66
C GLU A 425 17.83 -5.78 -32.99
N LEU A 426 16.79 -5.63 -33.83
CA LEU A 426 16.20 -4.35 -34.18
C LEU A 426 14.76 -4.24 -33.68
N ALA A 427 14.33 -3.00 -33.44
CA ALA A 427 12.92 -2.72 -33.17
C ALA A 427 12.05 -3.04 -34.41
N PRO A 428 10.80 -3.52 -34.23
CA PRO A 428 9.89 -3.78 -35.34
C PRO A 428 9.74 -2.56 -36.28
N GLY A 429 9.92 -2.78 -37.58
CA GLY A 429 9.83 -1.73 -38.61
C GLY A 429 11.05 -0.82 -38.77
N ALA A 430 12.20 -1.12 -38.14
CA ALA A 430 13.42 -0.33 -38.28
C ALA A 430 14.02 -0.41 -39.70
N ARG A 431 13.89 0.68 -40.48
CA ARG A 431 14.44 0.79 -41.85
C ARG A 431 15.97 0.84 -41.93
N PHE A 432 16.65 1.17 -40.83
CA PHE A 432 18.11 1.25 -40.75
C PHE A 432 18.58 0.69 -39.40
N CYS A 433 19.72 0.00 -39.39
CA CYS A 433 20.34 -0.51 -38.16
C CYS A 433 21.08 0.61 -37.41
N PRO A 434 20.77 0.91 -36.14
CA PRO A 434 21.46 1.95 -35.37
C PRO A 434 22.91 1.58 -35.02
N TYR A 435 23.26 0.29 -35.04
CA TYR A 435 24.60 -0.20 -34.67
C TYR A 435 25.60 -0.23 -35.83
N CYS A 436 25.15 -0.41 -37.07
CA CYS A 436 26.04 -0.52 -38.24
C CYS A 436 25.60 0.28 -39.48
N GLY A 437 24.55 1.08 -39.37
CA GLY A 437 24.06 2.00 -40.40
C GLY A 437 23.41 1.35 -41.63
N SER A 438 23.41 0.00 -41.76
CA SER A 438 22.88 -0.65 -42.96
C SER A 438 21.35 -0.54 -43.05
N PRO A 439 20.79 -0.27 -44.25
CA PRO A 439 19.35 -0.36 -44.47
C PRO A 439 18.86 -1.80 -44.24
N GLN A 440 17.60 -1.93 -43.82
CA GLN A 440 16.94 -3.22 -43.63
C GLN A 440 15.84 -3.41 -44.68
N PRO A 441 15.58 -4.65 -45.14
CA PRO A 441 14.35 -4.96 -45.84
C PRO A 441 13.16 -4.70 -44.91
N VAL A 442 12.13 -4.03 -45.44
CA VAL A 442 10.91 -3.62 -44.72
C VAL A 442 9.85 -4.71 -44.82
#